data_AF-A0AAV4M291-F1
#
_entry.id   AF-A0AAV4M291-F1
#
_cell.length_a   1.000
_cell.length_b   1.000
_cell.length_c   1.000
_cell.angle_alpha   90.00
_cell.angle_beta   90.00
_cell.angle_gamma   90.00
#
_symmetry.space_group_name_H-M   'P 1'
#
loop_
_entity.id
_entity.type
_entity.pdbx_description
1 polymer ?
#
loop_
_entity_poly.entity_id
_entity_poly.type
_entity_poly.pdbx_seq_one_letter_code
_entity_poly.pdbx_strand_id
1 'polypeptide(L)'
;MSENSLSVPPKNLKEAIDWVLRVIGKDSGNNGNEAIKGLAEELKKLFDKDAGEVARGVLTVMGKSITDLADKLGEVEEDVSNSFVNKRKIFAVLEAYLQYYRGTFENVRDYGSSVSDQDRDKLKGWLTGKSSGPIAKLAEGLGKLIGYQDGQVKNGGIGNQSEYKSAYKRDEVKWPESPDDKRTCALIFLGIAPILFYGLTYLYWQSTDEGDWKSSSFSGSSSTDALSAYLDAMGLEHSEFNQQKTQGSTIAEALKQALPELTKNANEHYPEYLRKLLKEPVSSTSPLSCCHLIASPLFTPNSTYDVQTASPVSPSFLGYSGLGALAGGAYGFNLGGLGTFVSALLA
;
A
#
# COMPACT_ATOMS: atom_id res chain seq x y z
N MET A 1 -1.42 -18.33 3.19
CA MET A 1 -2.72 -18.30 2.49
C MET A 1 -3.63 -17.39 3.30
N SER A 2 -4.12 -16.30 2.71
CA SER A 2 -5.08 -15.40 3.36
C SER A 2 -6.36 -16.19 3.68
N GLU A 3 -6.99 -15.86 4.80
CA GLU A 3 -8.34 -16.33 5.09
C GLU A 3 -9.25 -15.82 3.97
N ASN A 4 -10.00 -16.72 3.33
CA ASN A 4 -10.65 -16.55 2.02
C ASN A 4 -11.85 -15.58 2.02
N SER A 5 -11.71 -14.36 2.56
CA SER A 5 -12.78 -13.35 2.57
C SER A 5 -12.27 -11.97 2.16
N LEU A 6 -13.12 -11.20 1.47
CA LEU A 6 -12.87 -9.78 1.17
C LEU A 6 -12.88 -8.90 2.42
N SER A 7 -13.47 -9.37 3.52
CA SER A 7 -13.47 -8.67 4.81
C SER A 7 -12.18 -8.86 5.61
N VAL A 8 -11.21 -9.62 5.08
CA VAL A 8 -9.86 -9.73 5.63
C VAL A 8 -8.93 -8.79 4.86
N PRO A 9 -8.27 -7.83 5.53
CA PRO A 9 -7.41 -6.88 4.86
C PRO A 9 -6.15 -7.57 4.29
N PRO A 10 -5.66 -7.08 3.15
CA PRO A 10 -4.42 -7.56 2.56
C PRO A 10 -3.21 -7.09 3.37
N LYS A 11 -2.15 -7.88 3.33
CA LYS A 11 -0.95 -7.73 4.18
C LYS A 11 0.23 -7.10 3.46
N ASN A 12 0.18 -7.04 2.14
CA ASN A 12 1.24 -6.50 1.28
C ASN A 12 0.64 -5.93 -0.01
N LEU A 13 1.47 -5.33 -0.86
CA LEU A 13 1.03 -4.71 -2.10
C LEU A 13 0.41 -5.73 -3.07
N LYS A 14 0.98 -6.93 -3.21
CA LYS A 14 0.41 -7.98 -4.06
C LYS A 14 -1.00 -8.34 -3.62
N GLU A 15 -1.21 -8.62 -2.34
CA GLU A 15 -2.52 -8.93 -1.79
C GLU A 15 -3.49 -7.75 -1.96
N ALA A 16 -3.02 -6.50 -1.85
CA ALA A 16 -3.87 -5.33 -2.11
C ALA A 16 -4.29 -5.21 -3.57
N ILE A 17 -3.38 -5.51 -4.50
CA ILE A 17 -3.68 -5.61 -5.94
C ILE A 17 -4.71 -6.72 -6.18
N ASP A 18 -4.44 -7.92 -5.67
CA ASP A 18 -5.33 -9.07 -5.81
C ASP A 18 -6.71 -8.82 -5.18
N TRP A 19 -6.77 -8.11 -4.05
CA TRP A 19 -8.03 -7.72 -3.40
C TRP A 19 -8.85 -6.80 -4.32
N VAL A 20 -8.23 -5.75 -4.89
CA VAL A 20 -8.93 -4.85 -5.83
C VAL A 20 -9.39 -5.61 -7.06
N LEU A 21 -8.54 -6.47 -7.64
CA LEU A 21 -8.91 -7.28 -8.79
C LEU A 21 -10.08 -8.21 -8.48
N ARG A 22 -10.10 -8.81 -7.29
CA ARG A 22 -11.18 -9.69 -6.85
C ARG A 22 -12.47 -8.92 -6.60
N VAL A 23 -12.45 -7.82 -5.84
CA VAL A 23 -13.66 -7.03 -5.58
C VAL A 23 -14.30 -6.62 -6.90
N ILE A 24 -13.51 -6.24 -7.90
CA ILE A 24 -14.02 -5.72 -9.16
C ILE A 24 -14.28 -6.84 -10.20
N GLY A 25 -13.86 -8.08 -9.92
CA GLY A 25 -14.01 -9.24 -10.83
C GLY A 25 -13.12 -9.17 -12.07
N LYS A 26 -11.96 -8.50 -11.99
CA LYS A 26 -10.98 -8.40 -13.10
C LYS A 26 -10.04 -9.61 -13.19
N ASP A 27 -10.08 -10.48 -12.20
CA ASP A 27 -9.35 -11.75 -12.14
C ASP A 27 -10.21 -12.97 -12.53
N SER A 28 -11.30 -12.78 -13.29
CA SER A 28 -12.35 -13.77 -13.56
C SER A 28 -13.21 -14.16 -12.34
N GLY A 29 -13.17 -13.40 -11.25
CA GLY A 29 -14.13 -13.54 -10.15
C GLY A 29 -15.54 -13.04 -10.51
N ASN A 30 -16.55 -13.61 -9.84
CA ASN A 30 -17.98 -13.33 -10.12
C ASN A 30 -18.54 -12.07 -9.41
N ASN A 31 -17.68 -11.21 -8.86
CA ASN A 31 -18.12 -10.02 -8.11
C ASN A 31 -18.58 -8.90 -9.04
N GLY A 32 -17.74 -8.54 -10.02
CA GLY A 32 -18.09 -7.65 -11.12
C GLY A 32 -18.75 -6.33 -10.70
N ASN A 33 -19.70 -5.87 -11.52
CA ASN A 33 -20.33 -4.55 -11.38
C ASN A 33 -21.10 -4.34 -10.07
N GLU A 34 -21.66 -5.40 -9.46
CA GLU A 34 -22.41 -5.28 -8.21
C GLU A 34 -21.50 -4.91 -7.04
N ALA A 35 -20.34 -5.53 -6.97
CA ALA A 35 -19.33 -5.21 -5.97
C ALA A 35 -18.75 -3.80 -6.13
N ILE A 36 -18.56 -3.33 -7.37
CA ILE A 36 -18.16 -1.94 -7.64
C ILE A 36 -19.19 -0.97 -7.04
N LYS A 37 -20.47 -1.20 -7.32
CA LYS A 37 -21.57 -0.36 -6.82
C LYS A 37 -21.68 -0.41 -5.31
N GLY A 38 -21.61 -1.61 -4.72
CA GLY A 38 -21.66 -1.79 -3.27
C GLY A 38 -20.50 -1.09 -2.56
N LEU A 39 -19.27 -1.24 -3.08
CA LEU A 39 -18.09 -0.57 -2.55
C LEU A 39 -18.23 0.95 -2.66
N ALA A 40 -18.65 1.45 -3.82
CA ALA A 40 -18.91 2.87 -4.08
C ALA A 40 -19.94 3.47 -3.10
N GLU A 41 -21.04 2.77 -2.85
CA GLU A 41 -22.09 3.19 -1.93
C GLU A 41 -21.59 3.26 -0.48
N GLU A 42 -20.84 2.25 -0.02
CA GLU A 42 -20.28 2.25 1.33
C GLU A 42 -19.21 3.31 1.51
N LEU A 43 -18.32 3.50 0.53
CA LEU A 43 -17.36 4.59 0.55
C LEU A 43 -18.08 5.93 0.65
N LYS A 44 -19.13 6.17 -0.15
CA LYS A 44 -19.92 7.40 -0.04
C LYS A 44 -20.47 7.61 1.36
N LYS A 45 -21.02 6.58 2.01
CA LYS A 45 -21.49 6.66 3.40
C LYS A 45 -20.37 7.04 4.36
N LEU A 46 -19.17 6.49 4.19
CA LEU A 46 -18.00 6.86 4.99
C LEU A 46 -17.56 8.30 4.75
N PHE A 47 -17.67 8.82 3.52
CA PHE A 47 -17.35 10.21 3.18
C PHE A 47 -18.26 11.26 3.81
N ASP A 48 -19.46 10.86 4.22
CA ASP A 48 -20.41 11.72 4.94
C ASP A 48 -20.20 11.68 6.46
N LYS A 49 -19.27 10.85 6.96
CA LYS A 49 -18.92 10.74 8.38
C LYS A 49 -17.76 11.64 8.77
N ASP A 50 -17.58 11.78 10.07
CA ASP A 50 -16.39 12.40 10.65
C ASP A 50 -15.12 11.63 10.27
N ALA A 51 -14.06 12.34 9.87
CA ALA A 51 -12.82 11.74 9.41
C ALA A 51 -12.13 10.92 10.52
N GLY A 52 -12.24 11.36 11.79
CA GLY A 52 -11.71 10.63 12.94
C GLY A 52 -12.46 9.33 13.20
N GLU A 53 -13.78 9.31 13.02
CA GLU A 53 -14.57 8.06 13.06
C GLU A 53 -14.11 7.07 11.98
N VAL A 54 -13.97 7.53 10.73
CA VAL A 54 -13.55 6.66 9.62
C VAL A 54 -12.12 6.16 9.86
N ALA A 55 -11.21 7.03 10.30
CA ALA A 55 -9.83 6.66 10.61
C ALA A 55 -9.76 5.59 11.70
N ARG A 56 -10.53 5.73 12.79
CA ARG A 56 -10.65 4.69 13.83
C ARG A 56 -11.19 3.38 13.26
N GLY A 57 -12.18 3.44 12.36
CA GLY A 57 -12.69 2.26 11.65
C GLY A 57 -11.60 1.56 10.84
N VAL A 58 -10.83 2.31 10.05
CA VAL A 58 -9.70 1.79 9.26
C VAL A 58 -8.67 1.15 10.18
N LEU A 59 -8.23 1.85 11.25
CA LEU A 59 -7.28 1.30 12.20
C LEU A 59 -7.80 0.06 12.92
N THR A 60 -9.10 0.00 13.22
CA THR A 60 -9.69 -1.19 13.84
C THR A 60 -9.64 -2.39 12.90
N VAL A 61 -9.97 -2.19 11.62
CA VAL A 61 -9.97 -3.27 10.63
C VAL A 61 -8.55 -3.71 10.28
N MET A 62 -7.66 -2.75 9.97
CA MET A 62 -6.27 -3.03 9.59
C MET A 62 -5.43 -3.50 10.79
N GLY A 63 -5.65 -2.91 11.96
CA GLY A 63 -4.93 -3.22 13.19
C GLY A 63 -5.25 -4.61 13.74
N LYS A 64 -6.51 -5.06 13.63
CA LYS A 64 -6.85 -6.46 13.94
C LYS A 64 -5.97 -7.43 13.17
N SER A 65 -5.73 -7.19 11.88
CA SER A 65 -4.86 -8.08 11.09
C SER A 65 -3.39 -7.98 11.42
N ILE A 66 -2.92 -6.87 11.99
CA ILE A 66 -1.57 -6.76 12.56
C ILE A 66 -1.49 -7.58 13.85
N THR A 67 -2.49 -7.50 14.72
CA THR A 67 -2.56 -8.31 15.95
C THR A 67 -2.67 -9.80 15.62
N ASP A 68 -3.55 -10.19 14.70
CA ASP A 68 -3.70 -11.57 14.25
C ASP A 68 -2.42 -12.11 13.60
N LEU A 69 -1.63 -11.24 12.94
CA LEU A 69 -0.30 -11.58 12.42
C LEU A 69 0.72 -11.75 13.55
N ALA A 70 0.71 -10.87 14.53
CA ALA A 70 1.60 -10.94 15.69
C ALA A 70 1.33 -12.21 16.51
N ASP A 71 0.06 -12.56 16.73
CA ASP A 71 -0.35 -13.76 17.45
C ASP A 71 0.06 -15.03 16.68
N LYS A 72 -0.19 -15.09 15.36
CA LYS A 72 0.29 -16.18 14.50
C LYS A 72 1.82 -16.31 14.50
N LEU A 73 2.55 -15.20 14.62
CA LEU A 73 4.02 -15.20 14.73
C LEU A 73 4.51 -15.59 16.14
N GLY A 74 3.69 -15.38 17.17
CA GLY A 74 3.91 -15.88 18.53
C GLY A 74 3.68 -17.39 18.63
N GLU A 75 2.71 -17.94 17.89
CA GLU A 75 2.46 -19.39 17.83
C GLU A 75 3.57 -20.15 17.08
N VAL A 76 4.23 -19.53 16.09
CA VAL A 76 5.40 -20.11 15.39
C VAL A 76 6.67 -20.09 16.28
N GLU A 77 6.61 -19.45 17.45
CA GLU A 77 7.75 -19.31 18.37
C GLU A 77 8.12 -20.62 19.09
N GLU A 78 7.28 -21.65 19.02
CA GLU A 78 7.58 -22.98 19.58
C GLU A 78 8.49 -23.84 18.70
N ASP A 79 8.76 -23.45 17.44
CA ASP A 79 9.64 -24.24 16.56
C ASP A 79 10.66 -23.40 15.77
N VAL A 80 11.94 -23.66 16.07
CA VAL A 80 13.15 -23.40 15.28
C VAL A 80 13.81 -22.00 15.33
N SER A 81 15.05 -22.03 15.84
CA SER A 81 16.11 -21.02 15.93
C SER A 81 16.48 -20.21 14.65
N ASN A 82 15.79 -20.40 13.53
CA ASN A 82 16.00 -19.66 12.27
C ASN A 82 14.98 -18.52 12.03
N SER A 83 13.97 -18.35 12.89
CA SER A 83 12.89 -17.37 12.69
C SER A 83 13.24 -15.92 13.05
N PHE A 84 14.32 -15.67 13.80
CA PHE A 84 14.67 -14.34 14.31
C PHE A 84 15.02 -13.31 13.22
N VAL A 85 15.70 -13.73 12.14
CA VAL A 85 16.08 -12.83 11.04
C VAL A 85 14.85 -12.44 10.22
N ASN A 86 13.92 -13.37 10.00
CA ASN A 86 12.67 -13.09 9.28
C ASN A 86 11.69 -12.27 10.13
N LYS A 87 11.58 -12.54 11.45
CA LYS A 87 10.83 -11.70 12.39
C LYS A 87 11.36 -10.26 12.41
N ARG A 88 12.68 -10.05 12.51
CA ARG A 88 13.28 -8.70 12.43
C ARG A 88 13.05 -8.00 11.10
N LYS A 89 13.14 -8.71 9.97
CA LYS A 89 12.87 -8.12 8.64
C LYS A 89 11.41 -7.73 8.49
N ILE A 90 10.47 -8.57 8.91
CA ILE A 90 9.03 -8.28 8.84
C ILE A 90 8.65 -7.16 9.82
N PHE A 91 9.14 -7.19 11.06
CA PHE A 91 8.92 -6.11 12.03
C PHE A 91 9.59 -4.82 11.60
N ALA A 92 10.81 -4.85 11.05
CA ALA A 92 11.46 -3.65 10.54
C ALA A 92 10.75 -3.12 9.30
N VAL A 93 10.19 -3.98 8.44
CA VAL A 93 9.35 -3.54 7.32
C VAL A 93 8.02 -2.98 7.82
N LEU A 94 7.36 -3.56 8.82
CA LEU A 94 6.11 -3.05 9.41
C LEU A 94 6.32 -1.77 10.22
N GLU A 95 7.38 -1.68 11.02
CA GLU A 95 7.80 -0.46 11.73
C GLU A 95 8.23 0.60 10.74
N ALA A 96 9.05 0.27 9.73
CA ALA A 96 9.40 1.21 8.67
C ALA A 96 8.17 1.62 7.88
N TYR A 97 7.21 0.72 7.66
CA TYR A 97 5.93 1.02 7.02
C TYR A 97 5.09 1.94 7.90
N LEU A 98 4.90 1.65 9.19
CA LEU A 98 4.16 2.49 10.14
C LEU A 98 4.84 3.82 10.44
N GLN A 99 6.17 3.86 10.52
CA GLN A 99 6.98 5.08 10.65
C GLN A 99 7.03 5.85 9.34
N TYR A 100 7.05 5.17 8.19
CA TYR A 100 6.91 5.79 6.87
C TYR A 100 5.50 6.36 6.72
N TYR A 101 4.46 5.68 7.18
CA TYR A 101 3.14 6.26 7.31
C TYR A 101 3.23 7.51 8.19
N ARG A 102 3.71 7.39 9.42
CA ARG A 102 3.80 8.50 10.38
C ARG A 102 4.59 9.70 9.83
N GLY A 103 5.74 9.50 9.21
CA GLY A 103 6.63 10.54 8.67
C GLY A 103 6.25 11.05 7.27
N THR A 104 5.70 10.20 6.40
CA THR A 104 5.10 10.65 5.13
C THR A 104 3.83 11.46 5.42
N PHE A 105 3.09 11.17 6.50
CA PHE A 105 1.96 11.98 6.95
C PHE A 105 2.37 13.32 7.55
N GLU A 106 3.51 13.42 8.24
CA GLU A 106 4.04 14.71 8.71
C GLU A 106 4.45 15.62 7.53
N ASN A 107 4.98 15.04 6.45
CA ASN A 107 5.32 15.77 5.22
C ASN A 107 4.09 16.04 4.32
N VAL A 108 3.06 15.19 4.37
CA VAL A 108 1.77 15.37 3.66
C VAL A 108 0.80 16.26 4.44
N ARG A 109 1.08 16.57 5.71
CA ARG A 109 0.31 17.50 6.56
C ARG A 109 0.09 18.86 5.88
N ASP A 110 1.10 19.36 5.17
CA ASP A 110 1.02 20.63 4.44
C ASP A 110 0.21 20.53 3.13
N TYR A 111 -0.11 19.32 2.66
CA TYR A 111 -0.82 19.06 1.41
C TYR A 111 -2.27 18.58 1.61
N GLY A 112 -2.55 17.88 2.71
CA GLY A 112 -3.89 17.38 3.05
C GLY A 112 -4.84 18.45 3.61
N SER A 113 -4.30 19.56 4.13
CA SER A 113 -5.10 20.70 4.61
C SER A 113 -5.81 21.48 3.48
N SER A 114 -5.60 21.10 2.21
CA SER A 114 -6.16 21.78 1.04
C SER A 114 -6.91 20.85 0.08
N VAL A 115 -7.41 19.68 0.53
CA VAL A 115 -8.47 19.02 -0.27
C VAL A 115 -9.68 19.94 -0.21
N SER A 116 -9.87 20.74 -1.26
CA SER A 116 -10.96 21.71 -1.33
C SER A 116 -12.30 20.97 -1.23
N ASP A 117 -13.35 21.64 -0.74
CA ASP A 117 -14.71 21.06 -0.78
C ASP A 117 -15.09 20.67 -2.22
N GLN A 118 -14.60 21.41 -3.21
CA GLN A 118 -14.74 21.07 -4.62
C GLN A 118 -14.07 19.74 -4.99
N ASP A 119 -12.89 19.44 -4.45
CA ASP A 119 -12.22 18.16 -4.67
C ASP A 119 -12.89 17.03 -3.89
N ARG A 120 -13.43 17.31 -2.69
CA ARG A 120 -14.29 16.35 -1.98
C ARG A 120 -15.55 16.01 -2.77
N ASP A 121 -16.20 16.98 -3.39
CA ASP A 121 -17.37 16.76 -4.24
C ASP A 121 -17.01 16.00 -5.52
N LYS A 122 -15.85 16.28 -6.12
CA LYS A 122 -15.31 15.48 -7.23
C LYS A 122 -15.01 14.04 -6.79
N LEU A 123 -14.47 13.83 -5.59
CA LEU A 123 -14.23 12.50 -5.02
C LEU A 123 -15.55 11.78 -4.72
N LYS A 124 -16.58 12.46 -4.23
CA LYS A 124 -17.93 11.89 -4.11
C LYS A 124 -18.49 11.52 -5.49
N GLY A 125 -18.33 12.38 -6.48
CA GLY A 125 -18.66 12.09 -7.89
C GLY A 125 -17.92 10.87 -8.44
N TRP A 126 -16.63 10.76 -8.13
CA TRP A 126 -15.74 9.65 -8.45
C TRP A 126 -16.24 8.33 -7.86
N LEU A 127 -16.73 8.36 -6.61
CA LEU A 127 -17.32 7.21 -5.94
C LEU A 127 -18.68 6.82 -6.54
N THR A 128 -19.48 7.77 -7.02
CA THR A 128 -20.84 7.48 -7.54
C THR A 128 -20.89 6.89 -8.96
N GLY A 129 -19.76 6.76 -9.66
CA GLY A 129 -19.75 6.51 -11.10
C GLY A 129 -19.61 5.04 -11.50
N LYS A 130 -20.65 4.51 -12.17
CA LYS A 130 -20.70 3.53 -13.30
C LYS A 130 -19.65 2.40 -13.36
N SER A 131 -19.93 1.32 -14.08
CA SER A 131 -18.95 0.25 -14.36
C SER A 131 -17.64 0.72 -15.05
N SER A 132 -17.56 1.99 -15.48
CA SER A 132 -16.39 2.67 -16.05
C SER A 132 -15.78 3.75 -15.14
N GLY A 133 -16.20 3.81 -13.86
CA GLY A 133 -15.68 4.73 -12.87
C GLY A 133 -14.23 4.44 -12.50
N PRO A 134 -13.57 5.30 -11.71
CA PRO A 134 -12.13 5.19 -11.58
C PRO A 134 -11.66 4.04 -10.69
N ILE A 135 -12.49 3.51 -9.77
CA ILE A 135 -12.21 2.21 -9.12
C ILE A 135 -12.11 1.11 -10.20
N ALA A 136 -13.03 1.12 -11.17
CA ALA A 136 -13.01 0.16 -12.28
C ALA A 136 -11.77 0.37 -13.17
N LYS A 137 -11.36 1.62 -13.42
CA LYS A 137 -10.13 1.95 -14.15
C LYS A 137 -8.87 1.57 -13.39
N LEU A 138 -8.85 1.74 -12.07
CA LEU A 138 -7.78 1.25 -11.21
C LEU A 138 -7.64 -0.24 -11.37
N ALA A 139 -8.72 -0.99 -11.18
CA ALA A 139 -8.71 -2.44 -11.33
C ALA A 139 -8.36 -2.90 -12.75
N GLU A 140 -8.77 -2.16 -13.79
CA GLU A 140 -8.36 -2.41 -15.17
C GLU A 140 -6.85 -2.21 -15.35
N GLY A 141 -6.30 -1.11 -14.82
CA GLY A 141 -4.87 -0.84 -14.84
C GLY A 141 -4.08 -1.92 -14.10
N LEU A 142 -4.49 -2.25 -12.87
CA LEU A 142 -3.90 -3.34 -12.10
C LEU A 142 -4.01 -4.70 -12.82
N GLY A 143 -5.13 -4.94 -13.51
CA GLY A 143 -5.34 -6.16 -14.29
C GLY A 143 -4.35 -6.24 -15.44
N LYS A 144 -4.16 -5.13 -16.17
CA LYS A 144 -3.14 -5.02 -17.24
C LYS A 144 -1.72 -5.18 -16.69
N LEU A 145 -1.43 -4.59 -15.53
CA LEU A 145 -0.13 -4.69 -14.87
C LEU A 145 0.22 -6.16 -14.62
N ILE A 146 -0.66 -6.92 -13.98
CA ILE A 146 -0.46 -8.35 -13.71
C ILE A 146 -0.52 -9.17 -15.01
N GLY A 147 -1.33 -8.76 -15.98
CA GLY A 147 -1.53 -9.45 -17.25
C GLY A 147 -2.81 -10.27 -17.30
N TYR A 148 -3.81 -9.94 -16.48
CA TYR A 148 -5.12 -10.56 -16.54
C TYR A 148 -5.84 -10.20 -17.83
N GLN A 149 -6.20 -11.23 -18.60
CA GLN A 149 -7.05 -11.13 -19.77
C GLN A 149 -8.00 -12.33 -19.79
N ASP A 150 -9.29 -12.09 -19.95
CA ASP A 150 -10.35 -13.11 -19.81
C ASP A 150 -10.22 -13.88 -18.47
N GLY A 151 -9.76 -13.11 -17.47
CA GLY A 151 -9.23 -13.51 -16.18
C GLY A 151 -8.44 -14.80 -16.15
N GLN A 152 -7.52 -14.98 -17.08
CA GLN A 152 -6.29 -15.73 -16.83
C GLN A 152 -5.12 -14.77 -16.93
N VAL A 153 -4.04 -15.06 -16.22
CA VAL A 153 -2.79 -14.32 -16.46
C VAL A 153 -2.28 -14.78 -17.82
N LYS A 154 -2.15 -13.85 -18.76
CA LYS A 154 -1.58 -14.09 -20.09
C LYS A 154 -0.25 -13.34 -20.21
N ASN A 155 0.56 -13.77 -21.19
CA ASN A 155 1.80 -13.07 -21.53
C ASN A 155 1.49 -11.64 -21.96
N GLY A 156 1.75 -10.68 -21.07
CA GLY A 156 1.43 -9.26 -21.30
C GLY A 156 1.70 -8.38 -20.09
N GLY A 157 1.50 -8.90 -18.88
CA GLY A 157 1.86 -8.24 -17.62
C GLY A 157 3.12 -8.79 -16.97
N ILE A 158 3.34 -8.38 -15.71
CA ILE A 158 4.43 -8.81 -14.85
C ILE A 158 4.18 -10.17 -14.19
N GLY A 159 2.93 -10.66 -14.21
CA GLY A 159 2.58 -11.97 -13.67
C GLY A 159 2.98 -13.10 -14.62
N ASN A 160 3.47 -14.19 -14.05
CA ASN A 160 3.74 -15.44 -14.75
C ASN A 160 2.43 -16.18 -15.05
N GLN A 161 2.20 -16.54 -16.31
CA GLN A 161 0.99 -17.24 -16.75
C GLN A 161 0.75 -18.58 -16.04
N SER A 162 1.78 -19.36 -15.73
CA SER A 162 1.63 -20.68 -15.11
C SER A 162 1.71 -20.65 -13.58
N GLU A 163 2.44 -19.68 -13.03
CA GLU A 163 2.78 -19.68 -11.61
C GLU A 163 2.01 -18.64 -10.79
N TYR A 164 1.57 -17.52 -11.39
CA TYR A 164 0.92 -16.45 -10.62
C TYR A 164 -0.37 -16.94 -9.98
N LYS A 165 -0.42 -16.92 -8.65
CA LYS A 165 -1.60 -17.30 -7.88
C LYS A 165 -2.14 -16.07 -7.17
N SER A 166 -3.38 -15.70 -7.47
CA SER A 166 -4.06 -14.67 -6.71
C SER A 166 -4.13 -15.08 -5.24
N ALA A 167 -3.94 -14.12 -4.33
CA ALA A 167 -4.14 -14.34 -2.91
C ALA A 167 -5.59 -14.77 -2.57
N TYR A 168 -6.56 -14.44 -3.44
CA TYR A 168 -7.97 -14.76 -3.23
C TYR A 168 -8.43 -15.88 -4.19
N LYS A 169 -9.10 -16.91 -3.68
CA LYS A 169 -9.58 -18.04 -4.49
C LYS A 169 -10.85 -17.70 -5.26
N ARG A 170 -10.85 -17.88 -6.59
CA ARG A 170 -11.90 -17.43 -7.53
C ARG A 170 -13.33 -17.79 -7.17
N ASP A 171 -13.56 -19.06 -6.89
CA ASP A 171 -14.91 -19.59 -6.72
C ASP A 171 -15.44 -19.45 -5.29
N GLU A 172 -14.54 -19.16 -4.34
CA GLU A 172 -14.87 -19.10 -2.89
C GLU A 172 -15.14 -17.66 -2.43
N VAL A 173 -14.43 -16.67 -2.98
CA VAL A 173 -14.48 -15.30 -2.47
C VAL A 173 -15.47 -14.45 -3.25
N LYS A 174 -16.63 -14.19 -2.63
CA LYS A 174 -17.72 -13.36 -3.17
C LYS A 174 -17.84 -12.02 -2.45
N TRP A 175 -18.41 -11.03 -3.13
CA TRP A 175 -18.82 -9.77 -2.54
C TRP A 175 -19.83 -10.05 -1.41
N PRO A 176 -19.62 -9.50 -0.20
CA PRO A 176 -20.47 -9.84 0.93
C PRO A 176 -21.91 -9.37 0.74
N GLU A 177 -22.85 -10.14 1.28
CA GLU A 177 -24.26 -9.73 1.35
C GLU A 177 -24.53 -8.81 2.55
N SER A 178 -23.87 -9.08 3.68
CA SER A 178 -24.02 -8.36 4.95
C SER A 178 -23.60 -6.88 4.83
N PRO A 179 -24.41 -5.94 5.33
CA PRO A 179 -24.05 -4.52 5.38
C PRO A 179 -22.74 -4.25 6.14
N ASP A 180 -22.49 -4.96 7.22
CA ASP A 180 -21.30 -4.77 8.05
C ASP A 180 -20.02 -5.22 7.32
N ASP A 181 -20.10 -6.31 6.56
CA ASP A 181 -18.98 -6.78 5.76
C ASP A 181 -18.74 -5.87 4.54
N LYS A 182 -19.79 -5.32 3.92
CA LYS A 182 -19.65 -4.31 2.85
C LYS A 182 -18.96 -3.06 3.39
N ARG A 183 -19.37 -2.58 4.56
CA ARG A 183 -18.72 -1.46 5.25
C ARG A 183 -17.26 -1.80 5.58
N THR A 184 -16.99 -3.02 6.03
CA THR A 184 -15.63 -3.50 6.30
C THR A 184 -14.78 -3.49 5.03
N CYS A 185 -15.31 -3.96 3.90
CA CYS A 185 -14.62 -3.89 2.61
C CYS A 185 -14.30 -2.45 2.18
N ALA A 186 -15.19 -1.50 2.46
CA ALA A 186 -14.92 -0.08 2.20
C ALA A 186 -13.81 0.48 3.10
N LEU A 187 -13.79 0.12 4.38
CA LEU A 187 -12.69 0.48 5.29
C LEU A 187 -11.36 -0.16 4.86
N ILE A 188 -11.39 -1.41 4.38
CA ILE A 188 -10.21 -2.08 3.81
C ILE A 188 -9.72 -1.30 2.59
N PHE A 189 -10.61 -0.95 1.65
CA PHE A 189 -10.23 -0.18 0.47
C PHE A 189 -9.54 1.15 0.86
N LEU A 190 -10.08 1.87 1.84
CA LEU A 190 -9.48 3.10 2.37
C LEU A 190 -8.11 2.85 3.02
N GLY A 191 -7.96 1.74 3.74
CA GLY A 191 -6.70 1.34 4.36
C GLY A 191 -5.62 0.95 3.35
N ILE A 192 -6.01 0.34 2.22
CA ILE A 192 -5.06 -0.16 1.22
C ILE A 192 -4.73 0.88 0.14
N ALA A 193 -5.57 1.90 -0.02
CA ALA A 193 -5.40 2.97 -1.01
C ALA A 193 -4.01 3.65 -0.93
N PRO A 194 -3.47 3.99 0.25
CA PRO A 194 -2.09 4.48 0.36
C PRO A 194 -1.04 3.44 -0.07
N ILE A 195 -1.25 2.16 0.22
CA ILE A 195 -0.32 1.07 -0.15
C ILE A 195 -0.19 1.00 -1.66
N LEU A 196 -1.33 1.01 -2.34
CA LEU A 196 -1.41 0.99 -3.80
C LEU A 196 -0.72 2.22 -4.39
N PHE A 197 -1.01 3.41 -3.85
CA PHE A 197 -0.42 4.65 -4.34
C PHE A 197 1.10 4.67 -4.15
N TYR A 198 1.60 4.54 -2.92
CA TYR A 198 3.03 4.65 -2.64
C TYR A 198 3.81 3.47 -3.20
N GLY A 199 3.27 2.25 -3.09
CA GLY A 199 3.92 1.06 -3.62
C GLY A 199 4.16 1.15 -5.12
N LEU A 200 3.12 1.53 -5.88
CA LEU A 200 3.22 1.59 -7.34
C LEU A 200 3.98 2.82 -7.85
N THR A 201 3.82 3.99 -7.21
CA THR A 201 4.57 5.20 -7.58
C THR A 201 6.06 5.05 -7.28
N TYR A 202 6.43 4.45 -6.15
CA TYR A 202 7.82 4.21 -5.79
C TYR A 202 8.46 3.16 -6.68
N LEU A 203 7.78 2.02 -6.92
CA LEU A 203 8.25 1.00 -7.85
C LEU A 203 8.48 1.58 -9.25
N TYR A 204 7.52 2.38 -9.74
CA TYR A 204 7.64 3.05 -11.02
C TYR A 204 8.86 3.98 -11.05
N TRP A 205 8.94 4.93 -10.11
CA TRP A 205 10.02 5.91 -10.05
C TRP A 205 11.41 5.27 -9.92
N GLN A 206 11.57 4.29 -9.03
CA GLN A 206 12.84 3.58 -8.90
C GLN A 206 13.24 2.81 -10.17
N SER A 207 12.27 2.44 -10.99
CA SER A 207 12.48 1.69 -12.21
C SER A 207 12.70 2.55 -13.45
N THR A 208 12.62 3.89 -13.33
CA THR A 208 12.93 4.85 -14.41
C THR A 208 14.38 5.33 -14.36
N ASP A 209 14.74 6.26 -15.25
CA ASP A 209 16.07 6.85 -15.37
C ASP A 209 16.51 7.63 -14.12
N GLU A 210 15.55 8.05 -13.28
CA GLU A 210 15.81 8.76 -12.03
C GLU A 210 16.09 7.82 -10.84
N GLY A 211 15.78 6.53 -11.01
CA GLY A 211 15.85 5.52 -9.98
C GLY A 211 17.03 4.58 -10.14
N ASP A 212 17.31 3.83 -9.07
CA ASP A 212 18.45 2.90 -9.03
C ASP A 212 18.14 1.54 -9.67
N TRP A 213 16.87 1.23 -9.94
CA TRP A 213 16.43 -0.12 -10.30
C TRP A 213 16.23 -0.33 -11.81
N LYS A 214 16.36 0.70 -12.65
CA LYS A 214 16.19 0.57 -14.11
C LYS A 214 16.96 -0.61 -14.71
N SER A 215 18.20 -0.80 -14.27
CA SER A 215 19.09 -1.87 -14.74
C SER A 215 19.10 -3.09 -13.82
N SER A 216 18.48 -2.99 -12.63
CA SER A 216 18.32 -4.13 -11.71
C SER A 216 17.37 -5.16 -12.31
N SER A 217 17.61 -6.42 -11.96
CA SER A 217 16.75 -7.54 -12.35
C SER A 217 16.26 -8.24 -11.09
N PHE A 218 14.97 -8.54 -11.08
CA PHE A 218 14.41 -9.41 -10.07
C PHE A 218 14.95 -10.83 -10.25
N SER A 219 15.74 -11.30 -9.30
CA SER A 219 16.33 -12.65 -9.30
C SER A 219 15.87 -13.51 -8.12
N GLY A 220 14.92 -12.99 -7.32
CA GLY A 220 14.26 -13.67 -6.21
C GLY A 220 14.89 -13.45 -4.83
N SER A 221 14.31 -14.12 -3.83
CA SER A 221 14.43 -13.79 -2.41
C SER A 221 15.77 -14.01 -1.72
N SER A 222 16.71 -14.68 -2.41
CA SER A 222 18.10 -14.78 -1.96
C SER A 222 18.99 -13.64 -2.50
N SER A 223 18.44 -12.75 -3.31
CA SER A 223 19.19 -11.67 -3.93
C SER A 223 19.45 -10.53 -2.95
N THR A 224 20.64 -9.93 -3.02
CA THR A 224 20.97 -8.67 -2.33
C THR A 224 20.55 -7.45 -3.14
N ASP A 225 19.95 -7.64 -4.31
CA ASP A 225 19.47 -6.57 -5.17
C ASP A 225 18.24 -5.88 -4.54
N ALA A 226 18.25 -4.54 -4.57
CA ALA A 226 17.23 -3.72 -3.91
C ALA A 226 15.85 -3.87 -4.55
N LEU A 227 15.76 -4.04 -5.87
CA LEU A 227 14.50 -4.32 -6.56
C LEU A 227 13.94 -5.68 -6.12
N SER A 228 14.80 -6.69 -6.02
CA SER A 228 14.38 -8.03 -5.55
C SER A 228 13.84 -7.97 -4.12
N ALA A 229 14.62 -7.38 -3.20
CA ALA A 229 14.20 -7.21 -1.81
C ALA A 229 12.88 -6.43 -1.69
N TYR A 230 12.67 -5.42 -2.55
CA TYR A 230 11.42 -4.67 -2.59
C TYR A 230 10.25 -5.53 -3.08
N LEU A 231 10.38 -6.24 -4.20
CA LEU A 231 9.31 -7.07 -4.75
C LEU A 231 8.93 -8.21 -3.81
N ASP A 232 9.91 -8.82 -3.16
CA ASP A 232 9.67 -9.84 -2.12
C ASP A 232 8.91 -9.24 -0.93
N ALA A 233 9.30 -8.05 -0.46
CA ALA A 233 8.59 -7.34 0.61
C ALA A 233 7.16 -6.94 0.20
N MET A 234 6.93 -6.69 -1.09
CA MET A 234 5.61 -6.44 -1.66
C MET A 234 4.78 -7.73 -1.82
N GLY A 235 5.34 -8.90 -1.51
CA GLY A 235 4.68 -10.19 -1.52
C GLY A 235 4.69 -10.91 -2.87
N LEU A 236 5.46 -10.42 -3.86
CA LEU A 236 5.60 -11.07 -5.16
C LEU A 236 6.74 -12.09 -5.10
N GLU A 237 6.41 -13.37 -5.34
CA GLU A 237 7.44 -14.40 -5.48
C GLU A 237 8.07 -14.36 -6.88
N HIS A 238 9.37 -14.67 -6.98
CA HIS A 238 10.08 -14.70 -8.26
C HIS A 238 9.50 -15.71 -9.26
N SER A 239 9.01 -16.86 -8.79
CA SER A 239 8.31 -17.86 -9.61
C SER A 239 7.05 -17.28 -10.25
N GLU A 240 6.28 -16.50 -9.48
CA GLU A 240 5.06 -15.83 -9.92
C GLU A 240 5.32 -14.65 -10.85
N PHE A 241 6.58 -14.27 -11.04
CA PHE A 241 7.00 -13.17 -11.88
C PHE A 241 7.31 -13.63 -13.30
N ASN A 242 6.89 -12.83 -14.29
CA ASN A 242 7.18 -13.08 -15.69
C ASN A 242 8.68 -12.93 -15.94
N GLN A 243 9.33 -14.06 -16.26
CA GLN A 243 10.78 -14.14 -16.47
C GLN A 243 11.29 -13.26 -17.62
N GLN A 244 10.40 -12.79 -18.51
CA GLN A 244 10.74 -11.84 -19.58
C GLN A 244 10.63 -10.37 -19.14
N LYS A 245 10.12 -10.08 -17.94
CA LYS A 245 9.88 -8.73 -17.43
C LYS A 245 10.59 -8.43 -16.11
N THR A 246 11.60 -9.20 -15.74
CA THR A 246 12.29 -9.10 -14.45
C THR A 246 13.12 -7.83 -14.29
N GLN A 247 13.46 -7.16 -15.39
CA GLN A 247 14.27 -5.93 -15.35
C GLN A 247 13.41 -4.72 -14.97
N GLY A 248 13.92 -3.83 -14.11
CA GLY A 248 13.20 -2.62 -13.68
C GLY A 248 12.65 -1.80 -14.85
N SER A 249 13.44 -1.56 -15.90
CA SER A 249 12.96 -0.87 -17.11
C SER A 249 11.70 -1.49 -17.74
N THR A 250 11.61 -2.83 -17.75
CA THR A 250 10.43 -3.54 -18.27
C THR A 250 9.23 -3.47 -17.31
N ILE A 251 9.48 -3.39 -16.01
CA ILE A 251 8.46 -3.13 -14.97
C ILE A 251 7.91 -1.72 -15.12
N ALA A 252 8.77 -0.71 -15.29
CA ALA A 252 8.38 0.67 -15.51
C ALA A 252 7.49 0.82 -16.75
N GLU A 253 7.83 0.13 -17.85
CA GLU A 253 7.01 0.16 -19.06
C GLU A 253 5.66 -0.55 -18.85
N ALA A 254 5.61 -1.67 -18.11
CA ALA A 254 4.36 -2.30 -17.73
C ALA A 254 3.47 -1.39 -16.86
N LEU A 255 4.05 -0.70 -15.88
CA LEU A 255 3.37 0.27 -15.02
C LEU A 255 2.86 1.47 -15.82
N LYS A 256 3.65 1.99 -16.75
CA LYS A 256 3.26 3.08 -17.65
C LYS A 256 2.08 2.70 -18.55
N GLN A 257 2.06 1.49 -19.08
CA GLN A 257 0.95 0.99 -19.90
C GLN A 257 -0.32 0.75 -19.07
N ALA A 258 -0.15 0.25 -17.85
CA ALA A 258 -1.24 -0.02 -16.91
C ALA A 258 -1.86 1.26 -16.33
N LEU A 259 -1.01 2.21 -15.94
CA LEU A 259 -1.33 3.38 -15.13
C LEU A 259 -0.61 4.62 -15.69
N PRO A 260 -1.06 5.17 -16.82
CA PRO A 260 -0.35 6.25 -17.53
C PRO A 260 -0.14 7.52 -16.71
N GLU A 261 -0.96 7.74 -15.67
CA GLU A 261 -0.82 8.87 -14.75
C GLU A 261 0.55 8.90 -14.05
N LEU A 262 1.18 7.73 -13.84
CA LEU A 262 2.47 7.62 -13.20
C LEU A 262 3.59 8.30 -13.98
N THR A 263 3.44 8.43 -15.30
CA THR A 263 4.46 9.04 -16.17
C THR A 263 4.60 10.55 -16.01
N LYS A 264 3.58 11.21 -15.42
CA LYS A 264 3.58 12.65 -15.26
C LYS A 264 4.68 13.06 -14.29
N ASN A 265 5.66 13.80 -14.80
CA ASN A 265 6.79 14.35 -14.01
C ASN A 265 7.75 13.28 -13.45
N ALA A 266 7.88 12.14 -14.12
CA ALA A 266 8.72 11.02 -13.68
C ALA A 266 10.23 11.32 -13.65
N ASN A 267 10.67 12.45 -14.24
CA ASN A 267 12.07 12.87 -14.35
C ASN A 267 12.52 13.79 -13.20
N GLU A 268 11.79 13.77 -12.08
CA GLU A 268 12.06 14.60 -10.92
C GLU A 268 12.48 13.71 -9.76
N HIS A 269 13.17 14.28 -8.77
CA HIS A 269 13.40 13.58 -7.50
C HIS A 269 12.07 13.13 -6.90
N TYR A 270 12.07 11.99 -6.20
CA TYR A 270 10.83 11.35 -5.75
C TYR A 270 9.88 12.27 -4.97
N PRO A 271 10.33 13.13 -4.03
CA PRO A 271 9.45 14.07 -3.34
C PRO A 271 8.77 15.08 -4.29
N GLU A 272 9.52 15.63 -5.25
CA GLU A 272 9.03 16.55 -6.26
C GLU A 272 8.07 15.87 -7.25
N TYR A 273 8.39 14.64 -7.65
CA TYR A 273 7.52 13.79 -8.45
C TYR A 273 6.16 13.58 -7.77
N LEU A 274 6.16 13.13 -6.52
CA LEU A 274 4.95 12.97 -5.73
C LEU A 274 4.19 14.29 -5.60
N ARG A 275 4.89 15.38 -5.31
CA ARG A 275 4.29 16.71 -5.18
C ARG A 275 3.56 17.13 -6.45
N LYS A 276 4.18 16.92 -7.62
CA LYS A 276 3.57 17.29 -8.90
C LYS A 276 2.42 16.34 -9.26
N LEU A 277 2.57 15.04 -9.02
CA LEU A 277 1.52 14.04 -9.23
C LEU A 277 0.26 14.39 -8.41
N LEU A 278 0.43 14.82 -7.16
CA LEU A 278 -0.67 15.17 -6.25
C LEU A 278 -1.26 16.57 -6.48
N LYS A 279 -0.58 17.45 -7.20
CA LYS A 279 -1.12 18.78 -7.59
C LYS A 279 -2.06 18.72 -8.78
N GLU A 280 -2.09 17.60 -9.50
CA GLU A 280 -3.01 17.40 -10.60
C GLU A 280 -4.45 17.36 -10.07
N PRO A 281 -5.41 18.00 -10.75
CA PRO A 281 -6.80 17.97 -10.33
C PRO A 281 -7.33 16.54 -10.31
N VAL A 282 -8.17 16.24 -9.31
CA VAL A 282 -8.92 14.97 -9.22
C VAL A 282 -9.61 14.70 -10.55
N SER A 283 -9.20 13.62 -11.23
CA SER A 283 -9.73 13.27 -12.53
C SER A 283 -9.98 11.77 -12.63
N SER A 284 -10.97 11.39 -13.45
CA SER A 284 -11.25 9.98 -13.72
C SER A 284 -10.11 9.26 -14.46
N THR A 285 -9.09 9.97 -14.92
CA THR A 285 -7.91 9.42 -15.59
C THR A 285 -6.73 9.24 -14.65
N SER A 286 -6.88 9.62 -13.38
CA SER A 286 -5.84 9.55 -12.36
C SER A 286 -6.30 8.71 -11.14
N PRO A 287 -6.63 7.42 -11.33
CA PRO A 287 -7.22 6.59 -10.27
C PRO A 287 -6.35 6.43 -9.02
N LEU A 288 -5.02 6.31 -9.14
CA LEU A 288 -4.11 6.20 -8.00
C LEU A 288 -4.04 7.51 -7.22
N SER A 289 -3.93 8.63 -7.91
CA SER A 289 -3.92 9.95 -7.26
C SER A 289 -5.21 10.16 -6.45
N CYS A 290 -6.34 9.68 -6.96
CA CYS A 290 -7.60 9.70 -6.23
C CYS A 290 -7.59 8.77 -5.01
N CYS A 291 -6.95 7.59 -5.07
CA CYS A 291 -6.78 6.72 -3.90
C CYS A 291 -6.03 7.44 -2.77
N HIS A 292 -4.94 8.13 -3.11
CA HIS A 292 -4.21 8.94 -2.12
C HIS A 292 -5.11 10.02 -1.51
N LEU A 293 -5.81 10.80 -2.32
CA LEU A 293 -6.65 11.91 -1.85
C LEU A 293 -7.87 11.44 -1.04
N ILE A 294 -8.39 10.25 -1.32
CA ILE A 294 -9.49 9.65 -0.56
C ILE A 294 -9.02 9.22 0.84
N ALA A 295 -7.79 8.69 0.92
CA ALA A 295 -7.23 8.23 2.17
C ALA A 295 -6.62 9.36 3.01
N SER A 296 -6.10 10.42 2.37
CA SER A 296 -5.31 11.47 3.04
C SER A 296 -6.00 12.15 4.23
N PRO A 297 -7.33 12.46 4.22
CA PRO A 297 -7.98 13.12 5.35
C PRO A 297 -7.98 12.28 6.62
N LEU A 298 -8.01 10.94 6.48
CA LEU A 298 -8.04 9.98 7.59
C LEU A 298 -6.77 10.01 8.43
N PHE A 299 -5.71 10.57 7.90
CA PHE A 299 -4.38 10.56 8.51
C PHE A 299 -3.85 11.97 8.77
N THR A 300 -4.72 12.98 8.72
CA THR A 300 -4.36 14.34 9.12
C THR A 300 -4.39 14.50 10.65
N PRO A 301 -3.37 15.14 11.26
CA PRO A 301 -3.26 15.27 12.72
C PRO A 301 -4.43 16.02 13.39
N ASN A 302 -5.14 16.87 12.65
CA ASN A 302 -6.26 17.68 13.17
C ASN A 302 -7.56 16.87 13.35
N SER A 303 -7.58 15.59 12.99
CA SER A 303 -8.69 14.67 13.29
C SER A 303 -8.71 14.27 14.77
N THR A 304 -8.65 15.22 15.70
CA THR A 304 -8.79 15.05 17.17
C THR A 304 -8.27 13.70 17.70
N TYR A 305 -7.04 13.36 17.35
CA TYR A 305 -6.33 12.25 17.99
C TYR A 305 -5.76 12.74 19.30
N ASP A 306 -6.55 12.65 20.37
CA ASP A 306 -6.04 12.75 21.73
C ASP A 306 -5.38 11.41 22.08
N VAL A 307 -4.12 11.24 21.64
CA VAL A 307 -3.30 10.04 21.85
C VAL A 307 -2.99 9.80 23.33
N GLN A 308 -3.41 10.67 24.25
CA GLN A 308 -3.15 10.54 25.68
C GLN A 308 -3.85 9.33 26.35
N THR A 309 -4.79 8.66 25.69
CA THR A 309 -5.52 7.53 26.31
C THR A 309 -4.99 6.14 25.96
N ALA A 310 -4.07 6.02 25.00
CA ALA A 310 -3.33 4.78 24.78
C ALA A 310 -2.05 4.84 25.64
N SER A 311 -2.11 4.29 26.86
CA SER A 311 -0.92 4.15 27.70
C SER A 311 0.21 3.48 26.91
N PRO A 312 1.40 4.10 26.81
CA PRO A 312 2.54 3.45 26.20
C PRO A 312 2.94 2.25 27.08
N VAL A 313 2.70 1.04 26.60
CA VAL A 313 3.40 -0.14 27.11
C VAL A 313 4.86 0.08 26.77
N SER A 314 5.60 0.60 27.74
CA SER A 314 7.05 0.80 27.63
C SER A 314 7.72 -0.57 27.68
N PRO A 315 8.40 -1.04 26.61
CA PRO A 315 9.25 -2.20 26.73
C PRO A 315 10.50 -1.73 27.46
N SER A 316 10.59 -2.06 28.75
CA SER A 316 11.82 -1.89 29.49
C SER A 316 12.84 -2.92 28.99
N PHE A 317 13.98 -2.42 28.53
CA PHE A 317 15.32 -2.99 28.75
C PHE A 317 15.56 -4.48 28.43
N LEU A 318 16.23 -4.74 27.31
CA LEU A 318 17.43 -5.60 27.32
C LEU A 318 18.50 -4.90 26.47
N GLY A 319 19.54 -4.43 27.14
CA GLY A 319 20.63 -3.67 26.55
C GLY A 319 21.51 -4.52 25.64
N TYR A 320 21.94 -3.92 24.54
CA TYR A 320 23.16 -4.34 23.84
C TYR A 320 23.88 -3.09 23.31
N SER A 321 24.90 -2.69 24.06
CA SER A 321 26.03 -1.91 23.59
C SER A 321 26.93 -2.83 22.78
N GLY A 322 27.10 -2.53 21.48
CA GLY A 322 28.17 -3.12 20.68
C GLY A 322 27.76 -3.50 19.27
N LEU A 323 27.99 -2.58 18.33
CA LEU A 323 28.80 -2.82 17.12
C LEU A 323 28.75 -1.55 16.27
N GLY A 324 29.78 -0.73 16.46
CA GLY A 324 30.19 0.27 15.49
C GLY A 324 30.94 -0.38 14.33
N ALA A 325 31.03 0.40 13.26
CA ALA A 325 31.88 0.21 12.08
C ALA A 325 31.39 -0.80 11.04
N LEU A 326 30.56 -0.30 10.11
CA LEU A 326 30.88 -0.32 8.68
C LEU A 326 30.34 0.98 8.07
N ALA A 327 31.15 2.03 8.17
CA ALA A 327 30.96 3.30 7.49
C ALA A 327 31.89 3.38 6.29
N GLY A 328 31.38 3.93 5.17
CA GLY A 328 32.21 4.42 4.09
C GLY A 328 31.41 4.73 2.82
N GLY A 329 30.76 5.90 2.76
CA GLY A 329 30.09 6.34 1.52
C GLY A 329 29.22 7.60 1.60
N ALA A 330 29.74 8.66 2.22
CA ALA A 330 29.37 10.08 2.04
C ALA A 330 27.95 10.49 1.59
N TYR A 331 27.07 10.84 2.55
CA TYR A 331 26.31 12.10 2.56
C TYR A 331 26.07 12.49 4.02
N GLY A 332 26.57 13.66 4.43
CA GLY A 332 26.50 14.13 5.82
C GLY A 332 25.12 14.65 6.17
N PHE A 333 24.40 13.93 7.03
CA PHE A 333 23.32 14.48 7.84
C PHE A 333 23.86 14.79 9.24
N ASN A 334 23.81 16.07 9.62
CA ASN A 334 24.21 16.57 10.93
C ASN A 334 23.10 16.27 11.96
N LEU A 335 23.32 15.26 12.81
CA LEU A 335 22.45 14.90 13.94
C LEU A 335 22.84 15.62 15.25
N GLY A 336 23.19 16.91 15.16
CA GLY A 336 23.58 17.73 16.32
C GLY A 336 22.42 18.33 17.15
N GLY A 337 21.16 18.02 16.84
CA GLY A 337 20.00 18.76 17.37
C GLY A 337 19.10 18.05 18.37
N LEU A 338 19.34 16.78 18.72
CA LEU A 338 18.49 16.00 19.63
C LEU A 338 19.03 15.86 21.07
N GLY A 339 20.22 16.40 21.34
CA GLY A 339 20.90 16.27 22.64
C GLY A 339 20.45 17.26 23.73
N THR A 340 19.64 18.27 23.41
CA THR A 340 19.34 19.37 24.36
C THR A 340 17.89 19.43 24.84
N PHE A 341 17.01 18.53 24.39
CA PHE A 341 15.60 18.52 24.82
C PHE A 341 15.33 17.60 26.03
N VAL A 342 16.29 16.75 26.40
CA VAL A 342 16.13 15.77 27.51
C VAL A 342 16.62 16.32 28.86
N SER A 343 17.40 17.40 28.89
CA SER A 343 17.89 18.00 30.16
C SER A 343 16.97 19.07 30.76
N ALA A 344 15.83 19.37 30.15
CA ALA A 344 14.87 20.37 30.64
C ALA A 344 13.58 19.77 31.24
N LEU A 345 13.48 18.44 31.36
CA LEU A 345 12.32 17.77 31.96
C LEU A 345 12.63 17.01 33.26
N LEU A 346 13.83 17.19 33.82
CA LEU A 346 14.23 16.65 35.14
C LEU A 346 14.92 17.72 36.00
N ALA A 347 14.25 18.87 36.17
CA ALA A 347 14.49 19.84 37.25
C ALA A 347 13.15 20.44 37.70
#